data_AF-A0A426XJC5-F1
#
_entry.id   AF-A0A426XJC5-F1
#
_cell.length_a   1.000
_cell.length_b   1.000
_cell.length_c   1.000
_cell.angle_alpha   90.00
_cell.angle_beta   90.00
_cell.angle_gamma   90.00
#
_symmetry.space_group_name_H-M   'P 1'
#
loop_
_entity.id
_entity.type
_entity.pdbx_description
1 polymer ?
#
loop_
_entity_poly.entity_id
_entity_poly.type
_entity_poly.pdbx_seq_one_letter_code
_entity_poly.pdbx_strand_id
1 'polypeptide(L)'
;MNEVAELDQRGVIEMHNYLTSVYEEGDARSALITMIQSLNHAKNGVDIVSGTHFARPNWKKVFSRLCSKHPYAKIGVFYCGAPVLAQELNKLCYDYTQKSTTRFEFHKEHF
;
A
#
# COMPACT_ATOMS: atom_id res chain seq x y z
N MET A 1 0.28 -10.73 -9.99
CA MET A 1 -0.31 -9.38 -9.92
C MET A 1 -0.88 -8.96 -11.26
N ASN A 2 -0.16 -9.16 -12.37
CA ASN A 2 -0.64 -8.79 -13.71
C ASN A 2 -1.96 -9.49 -14.08
N GLU A 3 -2.09 -10.78 -13.80
CA GLU A 3 -3.35 -11.52 -14.00
C GLU A 3 -4.54 -10.91 -13.24
N VAL A 4 -4.37 -10.50 -11.97
CA VAL A 4 -5.43 -9.85 -11.20
C VAL A 4 -5.82 -8.50 -11.81
N ALA A 5 -4.84 -7.72 -12.27
CA ALA A 5 -5.08 -6.44 -12.94
C ALA A 5 -5.79 -6.61 -14.29
N GLU A 6 -5.45 -7.65 -15.06
CA GLU A 6 -6.08 -7.97 -16.34
C GLU A 6 -7.53 -8.46 -16.16
N LEU A 7 -7.79 -9.20 -15.08
CA LEU A 7 -9.12 -9.72 -14.77
C LEU A 7 -10.05 -8.68 -14.12
N ASP A 8 -9.52 -7.61 -13.51
CA ASP A 8 -10.31 -6.57 -12.83
C ASP A 8 -10.94 -5.54 -13.80
N GLN A 9 -11.82 -6.01 -14.67
CA GLN A 9 -12.50 -5.17 -15.68
C GLN A 9 -13.38 -4.06 -15.10
N ARG A 10 -13.75 -4.16 -13.81
CA ARG A 10 -14.64 -3.21 -13.14
C ARG A 10 -13.90 -2.25 -12.20
N GLY A 11 -12.57 -2.37 -12.09
CA GLY A 11 -11.76 -1.52 -11.22
C GLY A 11 -12.12 -1.66 -9.74
N VAL A 12 -12.45 -2.87 -9.30
CA VAL A 12 -12.79 -3.18 -7.90
C VAL A 12 -11.54 -3.18 -7.01
N ILE A 13 -10.36 -3.44 -7.59
CA ILE A 13 -9.10 -3.65 -6.87
C ILE A 13 -8.11 -2.54 -7.26
N GLU A 14 -7.80 -1.65 -6.31
CA GLU A 14 -6.67 -0.71 -6.41
C GLU A 14 -5.43 -1.32 -5.74
N MET A 15 -4.39 -1.62 -6.51
CA MET A 15 -3.13 -2.20 -5.98
C MET A 15 -2.04 -1.13 -5.80
N HIS A 16 -1.34 -1.19 -4.67
CA HIS A 16 -0.18 -0.35 -4.38
C HIS A 16 0.98 -1.19 -3.85
N ASN A 17 2.08 -1.25 -4.59
CA ASN A 17 3.29 -1.95 -4.17
C ASN A 17 4.26 -0.97 -3.53
N TYR A 18 4.89 -1.34 -2.41
CA TYR A 18 5.87 -0.51 -1.73
C TYR A 18 7.18 -1.26 -1.55
N LEU A 19 8.23 -0.76 -2.18
CA LEU A 19 9.59 -1.30 -2.03
C LEU A 19 10.32 -0.54 -0.92
N THR A 20 10.25 -1.11 0.28
CA THR A 20 10.64 -0.44 1.53
C THR A 20 12.13 -0.46 1.86
N SER A 21 12.93 -1.16 1.06
CA SER A 21 14.40 -1.25 1.20
C SER A 21 15.14 -0.05 0.61
N VAL A 22 14.46 0.82 -0.15
CA VAL A 22 15.03 2.08 -0.67
C VAL A 22 14.68 3.20 0.31
N TYR A 23 15.66 3.67 1.07
CA TYR A 23 15.52 4.82 1.97
C TYR A 23 15.63 6.14 1.19
N GLU A 24 15.20 7.27 1.77
CA GLU A 24 15.14 8.56 1.06
C GLU A 24 16.45 9.35 1.05
N GLU A 25 17.49 9.00 1.82
CA GLU A 25 18.70 9.84 1.89
C GLU A 25 20.02 9.06 1.74
N GLY A 26 20.84 9.51 0.78
CA GLY A 26 22.28 9.23 0.69
C GLY A 26 22.69 8.00 -0.10
N ASP A 27 22.29 6.80 0.32
CA ASP A 27 22.60 5.51 -0.33
C ASP A 27 21.52 5.08 -1.36
N ALA A 28 20.39 5.78 -1.28
CA ALA A 28 19.18 5.63 -2.09
C ALA A 28 19.43 5.69 -3.58
N ARG A 29 20.34 6.55 -4.05
CA ARG A 29 20.52 6.84 -5.47
C ARG A 29 21.13 5.65 -6.21
N SER A 30 22.05 4.94 -5.57
CA SER A 30 22.70 3.74 -6.13
C SER A 30 21.77 2.52 -6.07
N ALA A 31 21.03 2.35 -4.97
CA ALA A 31 20.01 1.31 -4.85
C ALA A 31 18.86 1.52 -5.85
N LEU A 32 18.39 2.77 -5.99
CA LEU A 32 17.34 3.15 -6.92
C LEU A 32 17.78 2.97 -8.38
N ILE A 33 19.00 3.38 -8.74
CA ILE A 33 19.53 3.15 -10.10
C ILE A 33 19.65 1.64 -10.38
N THR A 34 20.18 0.85 -9.44
CA THR A 34 20.30 -0.61 -9.59
C THR A 34 18.94 -1.28 -9.73
N MET A 35 17.94 -0.83 -8.98
CA MET A 35 16.56 -1.35 -9.08
C MET A 35 15.87 -0.92 -10.36
N ILE A 36 15.97 0.35 -10.77
CA ILE A 36 15.45 0.83 -12.06
C ILE A 36 16.12 0.09 -13.21
N GLN A 37 17.43 -0.15 -13.13
CA GLN A 37 18.16 -0.96 -14.10
C GLN A 37 17.65 -2.39 -14.12
N SER A 38 17.47 -3.04 -12.96
CA SER A 38 16.92 -4.39 -12.85
C SER A 38 15.49 -4.48 -13.42
N LEU A 39 14.65 -3.48 -13.17
CA LEU A 39 13.29 -3.39 -13.71
C LEU A 39 13.28 -3.17 -15.23
N ASN A 40 14.15 -2.30 -15.75
CA ASN A 40 14.31 -2.10 -17.20
C ASN A 40 14.94 -3.32 -17.89
N HIS A 41 15.81 -4.07 -17.21
CA HIS A 41 16.42 -5.28 -17.77
C HIS A 41 15.42 -6.45 -17.84
N ALA A 42 14.46 -6.49 -16.91
CA ALA A 42 13.32 -7.40 -16.96
C ALA A 42 12.28 -7.01 -18.04
N LYS A 43 12.37 -5.81 -18.61
CA LYS A 43 11.45 -5.26 -19.63
C LYS A 43 11.51 -5.95 -20.99
N ASN A 44 12.39 -6.94 -21.18
CA ASN A 44 12.31 -7.88 -22.31
C ASN A 44 11.22 -8.96 -22.15
N GLY A 45 10.45 -8.93 -21.07
CA GLY A 45 9.29 -9.79 -20.91
C GLY A 45 8.43 -9.36 -19.74
N VAL A 46 7.33 -8.70 -20.06
CA VAL A 46 6.16 -8.44 -19.20
C VAL A 46 6.28 -7.23 -18.27
N ASP A 47 5.33 -6.32 -18.48
CA ASP A 47 5.12 -5.04 -17.83
C ASP A 47 5.12 -5.17 -16.28
N ILE A 48 6.17 -4.69 -15.63
CA ILE A 48 6.28 -4.70 -14.16
C ILE A 48 5.54 -3.47 -13.63
N VAL A 49 4.21 -3.59 -13.58
CA VAL A 49 3.26 -2.85 -12.74
C VAL A 49 3.51 -1.34 -12.67
N SER A 50 2.79 -0.60 -13.50
CA SER A 50 2.43 0.81 -13.28
C SER A 50 1.80 0.96 -11.87
N GLY A 51 2.59 1.27 -10.84
CA GLY A 51 2.07 1.46 -9.47
C GLY A 51 3.01 1.15 -8.29
N THR A 52 4.31 0.92 -8.52
CA THR A 52 5.28 0.68 -7.43
C THR A 52 5.77 2.00 -6.84
N HIS A 53 5.58 2.15 -5.53
CA HIS A 53 6.09 3.24 -4.69
C HIS A 53 7.41 2.81 -4.04
N PHE A 54 8.33 3.75 -3.90
CA PHE A 54 9.55 3.55 -3.13
C PHE A 54 9.35 4.02 -1.68
N ALA A 55 10.15 3.49 -0.77
CA ALA A 55 10.04 3.72 0.67
C ALA A 55 8.74 3.14 1.29
N ARG A 56 8.54 3.44 2.58
CA ARG A 56 7.41 2.92 3.37
C ARG A 56 6.13 3.72 3.09
N PRO A 57 4.94 3.08 3.14
CA PRO A 57 3.67 3.78 3.02
C PRO A 57 3.50 4.85 4.11
N ASN A 58 2.97 6.01 3.74
CA ASN A 58 2.44 6.96 4.71
C ASN A 58 0.98 6.59 5.03
N TRP A 59 0.80 5.73 6.04
CA TRP A 59 -0.53 5.22 6.40
C TRP A 59 -1.50 6.32 6.80
N LYS A 60 -1.05 7.38 7.48
CA LYS A 60 -1.92 8.54 7.80
C LYS A 60 -2.50 9.17 6.54
N LYS A 61 -1.68 9.35 5.49
CA LYS A 61 -2.14 9.87 4.20
C LYS A 61 -3.13 8.90 3.52
N VAL A 62 -2.87 7.60 3.60
CA VAL A 62 -3.79 6.57 3.06
C VAL A 62 -5.15 6.62 3.76
N PHE A 63 -5.18 6.59 5.10
CA PHE A 63 -6.41 6.67 5.89
C PHE A 63 -7.16 7.98 5.64
N SER A 64 -6.44 9.11 5.61
CA SER A 64 -7.05 10.42 5.29
C SER A 64 -7.72 10.42 3.92
N ARG A 65 -7.06 9.84 2.90
CA ARG A 65 -7.64 9.71 1.55
C ARG A 65 -8.89 8.83 1.55
N LEU A 66 -8.88 7.72 2.28
CA LEU A 66 -10.03 6.82 2.40
C LEU A 66 -11.23 7.51 3.06
N CYS A 67 -11.01 8.26 4.14
CA CYS A 67 -12.06 9.06 4.79
C CYS A 67 -12.70 10.06 3.82
N SER A 68 -11.89 10.78 3.04
CA SER A 68 -12.39 11.75 2.06
C SER A 68 -13.14 11.10 0.91
N LYS A 69 -12.68 9.94 0.44
CA LYS A 69 -13.28 9.22 -0.71
C LYS A 69 -14.57 8.49 -0.32
N HIS A 70 -14.69 8.05 0.93
CA HIS A 70 -15.79 7.21 1.41
C HIS A 70 -16.39 7.75 2.74
N PRO A 71 -17.02 8.94 2.72
CA PRO A 71 -17.68 9.47 3.90
C PRO A 71 -18.85 8.57 4.33
N TYR A 72 -19.07 8.46 5.65
CA TYR A 72 -20.10 7.62 6.29
C TYR A 72 -20.01 6.11 6.01
N ALA A 73 -18.97 5.65 5.31
CA ALA A 73 -18.77 4.23 5.03
C ALA A 73 -18.18 3.48 6.23
N LYS A 74 -18.33 2.16 6.19
CA LYS A 74 -17.64 1.22 7.07
C LYS A 74 -16.58 0.48 6.26
N ILE A 75 -15.32 0.53 6.69
CA ILE A 75 -14.16 -0.02 5.98
C ILE A 75 -13.49 -1.08 6.86
N GLY A 76 -13.38 -2.30 6.36
CA GLY A 76 -12.57 -3.35 6.98
C GLY A 76 -11.10 -3.23 6.56
N VAL A 77 -10.17 -3.31 7.51
CA VAL A 77 -8.72 -3.28 7.29
C VAL A 77 -8.15 -4.62 7.75
N PHE A 78 -7.76 -5.45 6.79
CA PHE A 78 -7.20 -6.78 7.03
C PHE A 78 -5.69 -6.75 6.86
N TYR A 79 -4.96 -7.36 7.81
CA TYR A 79 -3.49 -7.35 7.77
C TYR A 79 -2.87 -8.69 8.12
N CYS A 80 -2.10 -9.26 7.18
CA CYS A 80 -1.23 -10.42 7.37
C CYS A 80 0.23 -9.99 7.19
N GLY A 81 1.09 -10.24 8.19
CA GLY A 81 2.47 -9.73 8.21
C GLY A 81 3.00 -9.41 9.61
N ALA A 82 4.16 -8.73 9.65
CA ALA A 82 4.91 -8.44 10.88
C ALA A 82 4.07 -7.74 11.97
N PRO A 83 4.16 -8.16 13.25
CA PRO A 83 3.30 -7.65 14.33
C PRO A 83 3.39 -6.14 14.58
N VAL A 84 4.57 -5.55 14.39
CA VAL A 84 4.78 -4.10 14.65
C VAL A 84 3.85 -3.24 13.81
N LEU A 85 3.71 -3.57 12.52
CA LEU A 85 2.82 -2.84 11.63
C LEU A 85 1.34 -3.13 11.91
N ALA A 86 1.00 -4.32 12.44
CA ALA A 86 -0.36 -4.59 12.88
C ALA A 86 -0.81 -3.62 13.99
N GLN A 87 0.07 -3.36 14.97
CA GLN A 87 -0.21 -2.43 16.06
C GLN A 87 -0.40 -1.00 15.55
N GLU A 88 0.43 -0.55 14.61
CA GLU A 88 0.32 0.77 13.98
C GLU A 88 -1.03 0.91 13.24
N LEU A 89 -1.37 -0.05 12.38
CA LEU A 89 -2.62 -0.01 11.60
C LEU A 89 -3.86 -0.07 12.50
N ASN A 90 -3.83 -0.89 13.56
CA ASN A 90 -4.93 -0.96 14.53
C ASN A 90 -5.15 0.40 15.22
N LYS A 91 -4.07 1.05 15.65
CA LYS A 91 -4.14 2.39 16.26
C LYS A 91 -4.71 3.42 15.29
N LEU A 92 -4.29 3.40 14.02
CA LEU A 92 -4.82 4.30 13.01
C LEU A 92 -6.31 4.06 12.73
N CYS A 93 -6.76 2.80 12.69
CA CYS A 93 -8.18 2.49 12.56
C CYS A 93 -9.00 3.10 13.70
N TYR A 94 -8.53 2.96 14.95
CA TYR A 94 -9.17 3.59 16.11
C TYR A 94 -9.20 5.13 16.00
N ASP A 95 -8.05 5.75 15.72
CA ASP A 95 -7.92 7.20 15.65
C ASP A 95 -8.82 7.83 14.57
N TYR A 96 -8.83 7.27 13.36
CA TYR A 96 -9.61 7.80 12.23
C TYR A 96 -11.11 7.50 12.35
N THR A 97 -11.48 6.41 13.04
CA THR A 97 -12.87 6.12 13.38
C THR A 97 -13.47 7.19 14.28
N GLN A 98 -12.69 7.75 15.21
CA GLN A 98 -13.15 8.80 16.13
C GLN A 98 -13.15 10.19 15.48
N LYS A 99 -12.20 10.44 14.58
CA LYS A 99 -11.94 11.78 14.00
C LYS A 99 -12.69 12.05 12.69
N SER A 100 -13.32 11.04 12.10
CA SER A 100 -14.00 11.16 10.80
C SER A 100 -15.38 10.51 10.80
N THR A 101 -16.14 10.76 9.74
CA THR A 101 -17.44 10.09 9.50
C THR A 101 -17.29 8.64 9.08
N THR A 102 -16.10 8.22 8.64
CA THR A 102 -15.82 6.87 8.16
C THR A 102 -15.40 5.98 9.33
N ARG A 103 -15.98 4.77 9.42
CA ARG A 103 -15.70 3.80 10.49
C ARG A 103 -14.74 2.74 9.98
N PHE A 104 -13.67 2.49 10.71
CA PHE A 104 -12.68 1.46 10.38
C PHE A 104 -12.74 0.32 11.39
N GLU A 105 -12.69 -0.92 10.88
CA GLU A 105 -12.56 -2.14 11.69
C GLU A 105 -11.29 -2.86 11.30
N PHE A 106 -10.40 -3.08 12.28
CA PHE A 106 -9.12 -3.74 12.05
C PHE A 106 -9.20 -5.24 12.35
N HIS A 107 -8.66 -6.05 11.45
CA HIS A 107 -8.62 -7.50 11.56
C HIS A 107 -7.17 -7.99 11.34
N LYS A 108 -6.60 -8.57 12.40
CA LYS A 108 -5.31 -9.25 12.29
C LYS A 108 -5.55 -10.67 11.76
N GLU A 109 -4.99 -10.95 10.61
CA GLU A 109 -5.19 -12.24 9.93
C GLU A 109 -3.91 -13.07 9.92
N HIS A 110 -4.11 -14.40 9.90
CA HIS A 110 -3.07 -15.43 9.78
C HIS A 110 -3.47 -16.36 8.62
N PHE A 111 -3.17 -15.93 7.40
CA PHE A 111 -3.37 -16.70 6.17
C PHE A 111 -2.16 -17.57 5.84
#